data_AF-A0A537ZG62-F1
#
_entry.id   AF-A0A537ZG62-F1
#
_cell.length_a   1.000
_cell.length_b   1.000
_cell.length_c   1.000
_cell.angle_alpha   90.00
_cell.angle_beta   90.00
_cell.angle_gamma   90.00
#
_symmetry.space_group_name_H-M   'P 1'
#
loop_
_entity.id
_entity.type
_entity.pdbx_description
1 polymer ?
#
loop_
_entity_poly.entity_id
_entity_poly.type
_entity_poly.pdbx_seq_one_letter_code
_entity_poly.pdbx_strand_id
1 'polypeptide(L)'
;MNWVDGQTLNDEHEMFATSTDGGDAWTTPVSVETDASDRGYYTATAISPDGQDVWLVYNAFTAPYQATTSTPRPLVGVVAHADVNGGTVGSFSEVHRSGSGDARGSSQNDLTGEFLGDYVYAAATNDFGAFVWNDVRTAADCPAIDAWRAALRTKDKKDDPPKPEPNNDCATNFGNSSIFGAAIADPTP
;
A
#
# COMPACT_ATOMS: atom_id res chain seq x y z
N MET A 1 13.05 -12.00 -0.58
CA MET A 1 12.37 -11.27 -1.67
C MET A 1 10.93 -11.12 -1.27
N ASN A 2 10.36 -9.94 -1.47
CA ASN A 2 8.93 -9.68 -1.31
C ASN A 2 8.38 -9.07 -2.60
N TRP A 3 7.11 -9.31 -2.90
CA TRP A 3 6.39 -8.70 -4.01
C TRP A 3 4.88 -8.76 -3.78
N VAL A 4 4.15 -7.86 -4.42
CA VAL A 4 2.70 -7.95 -4.55
C VAL A 4 2.39 -8.85 -5.74
N ASP A 5 1.75 -9.99 -5.53
CA ASP A 5 1.24 -10.81 -6.62
C ASP A 5 -0.14 -10.31 -7.05
N GLY A 6 -0.21 -9.61 -8.19
CA GLY A 6 -1.44 -9.09 -8.77
C GLY A 6 -1.88 -9.82 -10.04
N GLN A 7 -1.50 -11.09 -10.22
CA GLN A 7 -1.85 -11.86 -11.42
C GLN A 7 -3.37 -12.07 -11.60
N THR A 8 -4.12 -12.09 -10.50
CA THR A 8 -5.57 -12.31 -10.49
C THR A 8 -6.26 -11.12 -9.82
N LEU A 9 -7.23 -10.52 -10.53
CA LEU A 9 -7.99 -9.38 -10.02
C LEU A 9 -8.85 -9.77 -8.81
N ASN A 10 -8.77 -8.99 -7.73
CA ASN A 10 -9.40 -9.29 -6.44
C ASN A 10 -8.84 -10.54 -5.75
N ASP A 11 -7.58 -10.85 -6.00
CA ASP A 11 -6.84 -11.95 -5.38
C ASP A 11 -5.35 -11.54 -5.28
N GLU A 12 -5.13 -10.26 -4.97
CA GLU A 12 -3.80 -9.70 -4.82
C GLU A 12 -3.20 -10.06 -3.46
N HIS A 13 -2.01 -10.65 -3.44
CA HIS A 13 -1.36 -11.15 -2.23
C HIS A 13 0.01 -10.51 -1.98
N GLU A 14 0.38 -10.31 -0.72
CA GLU A 14 1.72 -9.88 -0.33
C GLU A 14 2.61 -11.09 -0.12
N MET A 15 3.45 -11.37 -1.11
CA MET A 15 4.21 -12.60 -1.17
C MET A 15 5.63 -12.41 -0.64
N PHE A 16 6.15 -13.44 0.03
CA PHE A 16 7.50 -13.49 0.55
C PHE A 16 8.18 -14.83 0.29
N ALA A 17 9.46 -14.79 -0.07
CA ALA A 17 10.32 -15.96 -0.20
C ALA A 17 11.74 -15.64 0.26
N THR A 18 12.45 -16.65 0.78
CA THR A 18 13.82 -16.53 1.27
C THR A 18 14.80 -17.33 0.43
N SER A 19 16.05 -16.88 0.38
CA SER A 19 17.19 -17.59 -0.17
C SER A 19 18.33 -17.53 0.84
N THR A 20 19.05 -18.63 0.98
CA THR A 20 20.24 -18.74 1.85
C THR A 20 21.53 -18.95 1.05
N ASP A 21 21.45 -18.93 -0.28
CA ASP A 21 22.53 -19.21 -1.22
C ASP A 21 22.79 -18.05 -2.20
N GLY A 22 22.48 -16.82 -1.77
CA GLY A 22 22.75 -15.62 -2.57
C GLY A 22 21.75 -15.36 -3.70
N GLY A 23 20.59 -16.02 -3.66
CA GLY A 23 19.50 -15.85 -4.62
C GLY A 23 19.42 -16.92 -5.70
N ASP A 24 20.24 -17.97 -5.62
CA ASP A 24 20.26 -19.07 -6.58
C ASP A 24 19.03 -19.99 -6.44
N ALA A 25 18.62 -20.29 -5.21
CA ALA A 25 17.38 -21.00 -4.90
C ALA A 25 16.53 -20.24 -3.87
N TRP A 26 15.22 -20.41 -4.00
CA TRP A 26 14.21 -19.76 -3.16
C TRP A 26 13.26 -20.78 -2.55
N THR A 27 12.76 -20.48 -1.36
CA THR A 27 11.67 -21.23 -0.74
C THR A 27 10.38 -21.11 -1.56
N THR A 28 9.43 -22.02 -1.32
CA THR A 28 8.05 -21.81 -1.78
C THR A 28 7.54 -20.46 -1.22
N PRO A 29 6.96 -19.60 -2.05
CA PRO A 29 6.40 -18.33 -1.60
C PRO A 29 5.28 -18.52 -0.58
N VAL A 30 5.18 -17.59 0.38
CA VAL A 30 4.09 -17.52 1.35
C VAL A 30 3.44 -16.14 1.31
N SER A 31 2.14 -16.09 1.58
CA SER A 31 1.42 -14.83 1.85
C SER A 31 1.80 -14.29 3.23
N VAL A 32 1.97 -12.98 3.33
CA VAL A 32 2.37 -12.25 4.54
C VAL A 32 1.18 -11.60 5.21
N GLU A 33 0.19 -11.16 4.43
CA GLU A 33 -1.01 -10.53 4.95
C GLU A 33 -1.82 -11.49 5.82
N THR A 34 -2.27 -10.99 6.98
CA THR A 34 -3.07 -11.78 7.93
C THR A 34 -4.56 -11.49 7.84
N ASP A 35 -4.94 -10.34 7.29
CA ASP A 35 -6.34 -10.01 7.01
C ASP A 35 -6.68 -10.42 5.57
N ALA A 36 -7.63 -11.35 5.41
CA ALA A 36 -8.03 -11.87 4.11
C ALA A 36 -8.75 -10.84 3.20
N SER A 37 -9.07 -9.64 3.72
CA SER A 37 -9.58 -8.53 2.91
C SER A 37 -8.48 -7.68 2.29
N ASP A 38 -7.24 -7.80 2.77
CA ASP A 38 -6.12 -7.01 2.25
C ASP A 38 -5.75 -7.46 0.84
N ARG A 39 -5.56 -6.47 -0.02
CA ARG A 39 -5.11 -6.61 -1.42
C ARG A 39 -3.88 -5.78 -1.60
N GLY A 40 -2.75 -6.46 -1.65
CA GLY A 40 -1.45 -5.82 -1.73
C GLY A 40 -1.32 -4.83 -2.88
N TYR A 41 -0.52 -3.78 -2.71
CA TYR A 41 -0.28 -2.78 -3.75
C TYR A 41 1.17 -2.30 -3.82
N TYR A 42 1.76 -1.96 -2.67
CA TYR A 42 3.18 -1.63 -2.55
C TYR A 42 3.73 -2.30 -1.31
N THR A 43 4.97 -2.78 -1.38
CA THR A 43 5.57 -3.57 -0.31
C THR A 43 7.06 -3.31 -0.20
N ALA A 44 7.59 -3.33 1.02
CA ALA A 44 9.02 -3.25 1.30
C ALA A 44 9.37 -4.17 2.47
N THR A 45 10.58 -4.71 2.46
CA THR A 45 11.08 -5.60 3.52
C THR A 45 12.39 -5.09 4.09
N ALA A 46 12.64 -5.38 5.36
CA ALA A 46 13.93 -5.19 6.02
C ALA A 46 14.24 -6.38 6.92
N ILE A 47 15.52 -6.68 7.07
CA ILE A 47 16.01 -7.75 7.96
C ILE A 47 16.89 -7.06 9.02
N SER A 48 16.75 -7.44 10.29
CA SER A 48 17.59 -6.88 11.35
C SER A 48 19.08 -7.23 11.13
N PRO A 49 20.02 -6.37 11.57
CA PRO A 49 21.46 -6.60 11.36
C PRO A 49 22.01 -7.91 11.94
N ASP A 50 21.44 -8.41 13.03
CA ASP A 50 21.80 -9.72 13.60
C ASP A 50 21.08 -10.90 12.92
N GLY A 51 20.17 -10.61 11.98
CA GLY A 51 19.45 -11.59 11.20
C GLY A 51 18.35 -12.32 11.97
N GLN A 52 17.88 -11.78 13.10
CA GLN A 52 16.85 -12.39 13.94
C GLN A 52 15.43 -11.99 13.56
N ASP A 53 15.25 -10.92 12.78
CA ASP A 53 13.93 -10.36 12.45
C ASP A 53 13.79 -10.10 10.97
N VAL A 54 12.61 -10.41 10.45
CA VAL A 54 12.15 -9.93 9.16
C VAL A 54 10.92 -9.05 9.36
N TRP A 55 10.99 -7.86 8.81
CA TRP A 55 9.89 -6.90 8.78
C TRP A 55 9.40 -6.72 7.34
N LEU A 56 8.10 -6.55 7.18
CA LEU A 56 7.48 -6.07 5.96
C LEU A 56 6.54 -4.92 6.27
N VAL A 57 6.55 -3.91 5.41
CA VAL A 57 5.52 -2.87 5.37
C VAL A 57 4.87 -2.90 4.00
N TYR A 58 3.55 -2.82 3.96
CA TYR A 58 2.81 -2.77 2.72
C TYR A 58 1.60 -1.84 2.77
N ASN A 59 1.18 -1.39 1.60
CA ASN A 59 -0.12 -0.77 1.39
C ASN A 59 -1.09 -1.81 0.86
N ALA A 60 -2.32 -1.82 1.40
CA ALA A 60 -3.37 -2.70 0.94
C ALA A 60 -4.67 -1.95 0.67
N PHE A 61 -5.33 -2.28 -0.44
CA PHE A 61 -6.76 -1.98 -0.61
C PHE A 61 -7.57 -3.01 0.16
N THR A 62 -8.61 -2.59 0.86
CA THR A 62 -9.45 -3.50 1.67
C THR A 62 -10.83 -3.78 1.05
N ALA A 63 -11.00 -3.34 -0.20
CA ALA A 63 -12.17 -3.64 -1.02
C ALA A 63 -11.74 -4.23 -2.38
N PRO A 64 -12.58 -5.04 -3.02
CA PRO A 64 -12.39 -5.43 -4.41
C PRO A 64 -12.27 -4.22 -5.34
N TYR A 65 -11.75 -4.47 -6.53
CA TYR A 65 -11.71 -3.55 -7.65
C TYR A 65 -13.05 -2.82 -7.86
N GLN A 66 -12.97 -1.50 -7.99
CA GLN A 66 -14.12 -0.64 -8.24
C GLN A 66 -14.16 -0.22 -9.71
N ALA A 67 -15.23 -0.62 -10.40
CA ALA A 67 -15.43 -0.31 -11.82
C ALA A 67 -15.86 1.15 -12.07
N THR A 68 -16.12 1.92 -11.02
CA THR A 68 -16.54 3.32 -11.10
C THR A 68 -15.47 4.22 -10.48
N THR A 69 -15.50 5.50 -10.84
CA THR A 69 -14.68 6.52 -10.18
C THR A 69 -15.28 7.00 -8.86
N SER A 70 -16.56 6.71 -8.59
CA SER A 70 -17.29 7.24 -7.42
C SER A 70 -17.50 6.25 -6.28
N THR A 71 -17.06 5.00 -6.42
CA THR A 71 -17.15 4.02 -5.33
C THR A 71 -15.88 4.09 -4.46
N PRO A 72 -16.01 4.16 -3.11
CA PRO A 72 -14.87 4.22 -2.19
C PRO A 72 -13.81 3.14 -2.41
N ARG A 73 -12.55 3.52 -2.25
CA ARG A 73 -11.38 2.63 -2.37
C ARG A 73 -10.58 2.69 -1.08
N PRO A 74 -11.01 1.95 -0.04
CA PRO A 74 -10.36 1.98 1.26
C PRO A 74 -8.93 1.46 1.15
N LEU A 75 -7.98 2.25 1.64
CA LEU A 75 -6.55 1.97 1.66
C LEU A 75 -6.02 2.02 3.09
N VAL A 76 -5.12 1.11 3.41
CA VAL A 76 -4.37 1.06 4.67
C VAL A 76 -2.87 0.90 4.42
N GLY A 77 -2.07 1.20 5.44
CA GLY A 77 -0.69 0.75 5.59
C GLY A 77 -0.59 -0.25 6.74
N VAL A 78 0.14 -1.34 6.52
CA VAL A 78 0.27 -2.46 7.45
C VAL A 78 1.75 -2.78 7.64
N VAL A 79 2.14 -3.13 8.86
CA VAL A 79 3.46 -3.68 9.15
C VAL A 79 3.30 -5.08 9.72
N ALA A 80 4.06 -6.02 9.17
CA ALA A 80 4.17 -7.39 9.62
C ALA A 80 5.60 -7.72 10.07
N HIS A 81 5.72 -8.62 11.02
CA HIS A 81 6.98 -9.10 11.60
C HIS A 81 7.00 -10.63 11.69
N ALA A 82 8.17 -11.22 11.51
CA ALA A 82 8.45 -12.62 11.77
C ALA A 82 9.86 -12.79 12.37
N ASP A 83 9.97 -13.66 13.37
CA ASP A 83 11.26 -14.11 13.91
C ASP A 83 12.00 -15.00 12.91
N VAL A 84 13.33 -15.02 13.01
CA VAL A 84 14.23 -15.89 12.26
C VAL A 84 14.96 -16.83 13.21
N ASN A 85 14.77 -18.14 13.02
CA ASN A 85 15.46 -19.15 13.81
C ASN A 85 16.38 -20.00 12.92
N GLY A 86 17.69 -19.89 13.16
CA GLY A 86 18.69 -20.66 12.41
C GLY A 86 18.63 -20.44 10.89
N GLY A 87 18.30 -19.21 10.46
CA GLY A 87 18.15 -18.85 9.05
C GLY A 87 16.79 -19.21 8.43
N THR A 88 15.85 -19.75 9.22
CA THR A 88 14.47 -20.02 8.79
C THR A 88 13.57 -18.91 9.30
N VAL A 89 12.88 -18.21 8.39
CA VAL A 89 11.88 -17.21 8.74
C VAL A 89 10.60 -17.90 9.21
N GLY A 90 10.07 -17.46 10.36
CA GLY A 90 8.84 -17.94 10.96
C GLY A 90 7.58 -17.43 10.25
N SER A 91 6.44 -17.56 10.94
CA SER A 91 5.17 -17.01 10.46
C SER A 91 5.11 -15.51 10.71
N PHE A 92 4.56 -14.77 9.74
CA PHE A 92 4.31 -13.35 9.91
C PHE A 92 3.11 -13.08 10.82
N SER A 93 3.21 -12.00 11.58
CA SER A 93 2.13 -11.42 12.36
C SER A 93 2.01 -9.93 12.06
N GLU A 94 0.77 -9.43 11.99
CA GLU A 94 0.53 -7.99 11.92
C GLU A 94 0.85 -7.34 13.26
N VAL A 95 1.74 -6.34 13.22
CA VAL A 95 2.19 -5.57 14.40
C VAL A 95 1.76 -4.10 14.33
N HIS A 96 1.29 -3.64 13.17
CA HIS A 96 0.68 -2.31 13.01
C HIS A 96 -0.28 -2.26 11.84
N ARG A 97 -1.36 -1.48 11.99
CA ARG A 97 -2.28 -1.08 10.92
C ARG A 97 -2.69 0.37 11.06
N SER A 98 -2.67 1.08 9.94
CA SER A 98 -3.13 2.46 9.85
C SER A 98 -4.65 2.57 10.01
N GLY A 99 -5.13 3.79 10.27
CA GLY A 99 -6.53 4.10 9.94
C GLY A 99 -6.77 3.96 8.43
N SER A 100 -7.97 3.54 8.05
CA SER A 100 -8.37 3.47 6.64
C SER A 100 -8.64 4.87 6.08
N GLY A 101 -8.25 5.10 4.82
CA GLY A 101 -8.61 6.28 4.05
C GLY A 101 -9.16 5.92 2.68
N ASP A 102 -9.69 6.90 1.94
CA ASP A 102 -10.23 6.68 0.58
C ASP A 102 -9.22 7.16 -0.47
N ALA A 103 -8.68 6.23 -1.26
CA ALA A 103 -7.66 6.51 -2.27
C ALA A 103 -8.11 7.49 -3.36
N ARG A 104 -9.44 7.63 -3.56
CA ARG A 104 -10.00 8.62 -4.49
C ARG A 104 -9.65 10.07 -4.14
N GLY A 105 -9.38 10.32 -2.86
CA GLY A 105 -8.92 11.61 -2.37
C GLY A 105 -7.49 11.97 -2.79
N SER A 106 -6.78 11.08 -3.48
CA SER A 106 -5.46 11.36 -4.05
C SER A 106 -5.48 11.49 -5.58
N SER A 107 -4.48 12.18 -6.14
CA SER A 107 -4.49 12.56 -7.55
C SER A 107 -3.11 12.82 -8.14
N GLN A 108 -2.97 12.52 -9.42
CA GLN A 108 -1.90 13.05 -10.27
C GLN A 108 -2.05 14.57 -10.40
N ASN A 109 -0.95 15.28 -10.68
CA ASN A 109 -0.95 16.72 -10.93
C ASN A 109 -1.87 17.12 -12.10
N ASP A 110 -2.00 16.26 -13.12
CA ASP A 110 -2.88 16.51 -14.25
C ASP A 110 -4.36 16.14 -13.99
N LEU A 111 -4.64 15.57 -12.81
CA LEU A 111 -5.93 15.07 -12.31
C LEU A 111 -6.51 13.84 -13.02
N THR A 112 -5.92 13.36 -14.11
CA THR A 112 -6.54 12.37 -15.01
C THR A 112 -6.66 10.98 -14.39
N GLY A 113 -5.90 10.71 -13.34
CA GLY A 113 -6.00 9.51 -12.53
C GLY A 113 -5.73 9.78 -11.05
N GLU A 114 -6.15 8.84 -10.23
CA GLU A 114 -5.69 8.72 -8.85
C GLU A 114 -4.20 8.38 -8.83
N PHE A 115 -3.52 8.73 -7.75
CA PHE A 115 -2.08 8.50 -7.59
C PHE A 115 -1.73 8.41 -6.12
N LEU A 116 -1.17 7.30 -5.67
CA LEU A 116 -0.80 7.14 -4.26
C LEU A 116 0.64 7.58 -3.96
N GLY A 117 1.53 7.59 -4.96
CA GLY A 117 2.97 7.69 -4.77
C GLY A 117 3.66 6.34 -4.97
N ASP A 118 4.96 6.25 -4.68
CA ASP A 118 5.77 5.02 -4.73
C ASP A 118 6.56 4.77 -3.43
N TYR A 119 6.44 5.65 -2.43
CA TYR A 119 7.29 5.62 -1.24
C TYR A 119 6.75 4.68 -0.15
N VAL A 120 7.09 3.39 -0.27
CA VAL A 120 6.95 2.37 0.79
C VAL A 120 8.32 1.81 1.11
N TYR A 121 8.79 1.95 2.36
CA TYR A 121 10.14 1.55 2.74
C TYR A 121 10.20 1.06 4.19
N ALA A 122 11.09 0.09 4.42
CA ALA A 122 11.42 -0.46 5.72
C ALA A 122 12.93 -0.30 5.99
N ALA A 123 13.27 -0.07 7.26
CA ALA A 123 14.60 -0.22 7.81
C ALA A 123 14.49 -0.96 9.14
N ALA A 124 15.49 -1.76 9.49
CA ALA A 124 15.50 -2.51 10.74
C ALA A 124 16.78 -2.26 11.53
N THR A 125 16.63 -2.28 12.85
CA THR A 125 17.71 -2.39 13.84
C THR A 125 17.57 -3.74 14.55
N ASN A 126 18.42 -4.03 15.52
CA ASN A 126 18.27 -5.23 16.35
C ASN A 126 17.10 -5.12 17.34
N ASP A 127 16.61 -3.91 17.63
CA ASP A 127 15.63 -3.70 18.72
C ASP A 127 14.26 -3.18 18.19
N PHE A 128 14.21 -2.67 16.97
CA PHE A 128 13.02 -2.09 16.36
C PHE A 128 13.14 -1.97 14.83
N GLY A 129 12.00 -1.93 14.15
CA GLY A 129 11.88 -1.54 12.75
C GLY A 129 11.33 -0.12 12.58
N ALA A 130 11.71 0.55 11.49
CA ALA A 130 11.22 1.85 11.08
C ALA A 130 10.62 1.78 9.67
N PHE A 131 9.40 2.29 9.51
CA PHE A 131 8.57 2.08 8.33
C PHE A 131 7.98 3.37 7.83
N VAL A 132 7.80 3.47 6.52
CA VAL A 132 6.99 4.51 5.87
C VAL A 132 6.09 3.90 4.80
N TRP A 133 4.90 4.48 4.63
CA TRP A 133 3.90 4.06 3.64
C TRP A 133 3.07 5.25 3.12
N ASN A 134 2.41 5.07 1.99
CA ASN A 134 1.48 6.05 1.45
C ASN A 134 0.15 5.98 2.22
N ASP A 135 -0.35 7.11 2.71
CA ASP A 135 -1.51 7.19 3.58
C ASP A 135 -2.49 8.27 3.11
N VAL A 136 -3.75 7.90 3.00
CA VAL A 136 -4.83 8.76 2.50
C VAL A 136 -5.95 8.94 3.53
N ARG A 137 -5.71 8.60 4.82
CA ARG A 137 -6.74 8.72 5.88
C ARG A 137 -7.21 10.14 6.14
N THR A 138 -6.40 11.12 5.74
CA THR A 138 -6.71 12.56 5.86
C THR A 138 -7.15 13.18 4.54
N ALA A 139 -7.15 12.42 3.45
CA ALA A 139 -7.61 12.87 2.15
C ALA A 139 -9.14 12.85 2.07
N ALA A 140 -9.71 13.89 1.46
CA ALA A 140 -11.12 13.89 1.11
C ALA A 140 -11.30 13.60 -0.36
N ASP A 141 -12.33 12.83 -0.68
CA ASP A 141 -12.82 12.62 -2.04
C ASP A 141 -13.26 13.94 -2.70
N CYS A 142 -13.20 14.01 -4.03
CA CYS A 142 -13.71 15.12 -4.81
C CYS A 142 -14.66 14.62 -5.91
N PRO A 143 -15.98 14.64 -5.66
CA PRO A 143 -16.98 14.14 -6.62
C PRO A 143 -16.94 14.81 -8.00
N ALA A 144 -16.53 16.08 -8.07
CA ALA A 144 -16.35 16.78 -9.34
C ALA A 144 -15.24 16.15 -10.19
N ILE A 145 -14.14 15.75 -9.56
CA ILE A 145 -13.03 15.06 -10.22
C ILE A 145 -13.43 13.63 -10.59
N ASP A 146 -14.17 12.92 -9.75
CA ASP A 146 -14.68 11.58 -10.08
C ASP A 146 -15.56 11.61 -11.33
N ALA A 147 -16.49 12.55 -11.41
CA ALA A 147 -17.36 12.74 -12.57
C ALA A 147 -16.56 13.13 -13.82
N TRP A 148 -15.58 14.01 -13.67
CA TRP A 148 -14.70 14.41 -14.77
C TRP A 148 -13.87 13.23 -15.29
N ARG A 149 -13.20 12.47 -14.40
CA ARG A 149 -12.42 11.27 -14.75
C ARG A 149 -13.27 10.22 -15.46
N ALA A 150 -14.51 9.99 -15.02
CA ALA A 150 -15.43 9.07 -15.70
C ALA A 150 -15.78 9.54 -17.12
N ALA A 151 -16.00 10.83 -17.31
CA ALA A 151 -16.31 11.39 -18.62
C ALA A 151 -15.14 11.22 -19.62
N LEU A 152 -13.89 11.38 -19.18
CA LEU A 152 -12.70 11.16 -20.03
C LEU A 152 -12.61 9.73 -20.58
N ARG A 153 -13.26 8.74 -19.95
CA ARG A 153 -13.25 7.33 -20.38
C ARG A 153 -14.38 6.97 -21.33
N THR A 154 -15.35 7.86 -21.51
CA THR A 154 -16.58 7.59 -22.26
C THR A 154 -16.81 8.57 -23.42
N LYS A 155 -15.99 9.61 -23.55
CA LYS A 155 -16.09 10.65 -24.58
C LYS A 155 -14.83 10.71 -25.43
N ASP A 156 -14.97 11.24 -26.64
CA ASP A 156 -13.82 11.65 -27.44
C ASP A 156 -13.21 12.92 -26.85
N LYS A 157 -11.89 13.09 -26.99
CA LYS A 157 -11.14 14.25 -26.46
C LYS A 157 -11.74 15.63 -26.82
N LYS A 158 -12.45 15.72 -27.94
CA LYS A 158 -13.11 16.95 -28.39
C LYS A 158 -14.31 17.36 -27.53
N ASP A 159 -14.91 16.41 -26.81
CA ASP A 159 -16.11 16.57 -25.99
C ASP A 159 -15.82 16.41 -24.48
N ASP A 160 -14.53 16.41 -24.10
CA ASP A 160 -14.12 16.31 -22.70
C ASP A 160 -14.73 17.48 -21.90
N PRO A 161 -15.32 17.21 -20.73
CA PRO A 161 -15.83 18.28 -19.88
C PRO A 161 -14.69 19.18 -19.38
N PRO A 162 -15.00 20.43 -19.00
CA PRO A 162 -14.01 21.31 -18.39
C PRO A 162 -13.38 20.61 -17.16
N LYS A 163 -12.06 20.70 -17.07
CA LYS A 163 -11.30 20.16 -15.95
C LYS A 163 -11.69 20.91 -14.66
N PRO A 164 -12.06 20.21 -13.57
CA PRO A 164 -12.32 20.84 -12.28
C PRO A 164 -11.12 21.61 -11.76
N GLU A 165 -11.37 22.67 -11.01
CA GLU A 165 -10.39 23.48 -10.32
C GLU A 165 -10.37 23.05 -8.85
N PRO A 166 -9.37 22.26 -8.39
CA PRO A 166 -9.43 21.65 -7.05
C PRO A 166 -9.58 22.66 -5.91
N ASN A 167 -9.03 23.87 -6.07
CA ASN A 167 -9.16 24.95 -5.10
C ASN A 167 -10.57 25.52 -4.96
N ASN A 168 -11.44 25.30 -5.95
CA ASN A 168 -12.81 25.79 -5.99
C ASN A 168 -13.84 24.66 -5.84
N ASP A 169 -13.54 23.49 -6.39
CA ASP A 169 -14.51 22.39 -6.57
C ASP A 169 -14.36 21.24 -5.56
N CYS A 170 -13.24 21.18 -4.83
CA CYS A 170 -12.93 20.08 -3.90
C CYS A 170 -12.85 20.55 -2.45
N ALA A 171 -12.93 19.59 -1.51
CA ALA A 171 -12.62 19.85 -0.11
C ALA A 171 -11.16 20.28 0.05
N THR A 172 -10.86 21.06 1.09
CA THR A 172 -9.52 21.66 1.31
C THR A 172 -8.42 20.62 1.55
N ASN A 173 -8.78 19.38 1.84
CA ASN A 173 -7.88 18.25 2.05
C ASN A 173 -7.93 17.22 0.90
N PHE A 174 -8.51 17.55 -0.26
CA PHE A 174 -8.29 16.77 -1.48
C PHE A 174 -6.82 16.85 -1.88
N GLY A 175 -6.22 15.71 -2.26
CA GLY A 175 -4.80 15.58 -2.57
C GLY A 175 -3.91 15.35 -1.35
N ASN A 176 -4.47 15.20 -0.13
CA ASN A 176 -3.69 14.89 1.07
C ASN A 176 -3.24 13.41 1.12
N SER A 177 -2.54 12.94 0.08
CA SER A 177 -1.72 11.73 0.17
C SER A 177 -0.43 12.04 0.89
N SER A 178 -0.29 11.50 2.09
CA SER A 178 0.86 11.74 2.96
C SER A 178 1.75 10.51 3.02
N ILE A 179 3.03 10.71 3.29
CA ILE A 179 3.90 9.62 3.75
C ILE A 179 3.78 9.56 5.27
N PHE A 180 3.17 8.50 5.78
CA PHE A 180 3.11 8.25 7.22
C PHE A 180 4.21 7.28 7.60
N GLY A 181 4.57 7.24 8.88
CA GLY A 181 5.59 6.32 9.35
C GLY A 181 5.42 5.94 10.82
N ALA A 182 6.06 4.84 11.18
CA ALA A 182 6.09 4.32 12.53
C ALA A 182 7.46 3.68 12.81
N ALA A 183 7.91 3.79 14.06
CA ALA A 183 8.95 2.94 14.61
C ALA A 183 8.26 1.95 15.56
N ILE A 184 8.51 0.66 15.37
CA ILE A 184 7.86 -0.43 16.09
C ILE A 184 8.95 -1.24 16.76
N ALA A 185 8.94 -1.28 18.09
CA ALA A 185 9.84 -2.13 18.86
C ALA A 185 9.64 -3.60 18.47
N ASP A 186 10.72 -4.37 18.47
CA ASP A 186 10.65 -5.82 18.31
C ASP A 186 9.66 -6.41 19.34
N PRO A 187 8.59 -7.09 18.88
CA PRO A 187 7.64 -7.72 19.79
C PRO A 187 8.21 -8.94 20.54
N THR A 188 9.34 -9.50 20.08
CA THR A 188 9.96 -10.75 20.56
C THR A 188 11.50 -10.67 20.74
N PRO A 189 12.01 -9.72 21.55
CA PRO A 189 13.45 -9.48 21.75
C PRO A 189 14.19 -10.54 22.57
#